data_AF-A0A6J4SP03-F1
#
_entry.id   AF-A0A6J4SP03-F1
#
_cell.length_a   1.000
_cell.length_b   1.000
_cell.length_c   1.000
_cell.angle_alpha   90.00
_cell.angle_beta   90.00
_cell.angle_gamma   90.00
#
_symmetry.space_group_name_H-M   'P 1'
#
loop_
_entity.id
_entity.type
_entity.pdbx_description
1 polymer ?
#
loop_
_entity_poly.entity_id
_entity_poly.type
_entity_poly.pdbx_seq_one_letter_code
_entity_poly.pdbx_strand_id
1 'polypeptide(L)'
;MLRWIAAAAASGLLLAGCGSEDDDAGAGAAAKPVTASDAGAAASTYTPTSDVSGNAAVGKDVAAIRALLGPEQAGAKPDFRAAAAIWSKGENSVKDDGTNRTLAGFVEEHPVAKHVDAALAGTGIAAGLSDEQRVEMIDKGMVVTLKVHALDEFDGAKEKLAAGELDPQEGAIHNVDEVWAYFDAEGEGVVATAAKRAKDFGLGEHELGNDVLAAIEAARDAVEAKDAAALDAAAERARGAMNRVFALAVKKYAVEAATDDAKARSEGLAFSWGLTGELSAADQTTIEAAFADDAPAGAAQTVADTLDGAAGKLGFAGPLPAYRAAAG
;
A
#
# COMPACT_ATOMS: atom_id res chain seq x y z
N MET A 1 -33.77 9.99 42.72
CA MET A 1 -33.44 8.55 42.74
C MET A 1 -34.23 7.87 41.64
N LEU A 2 -33.65 7.73 40.44
CA LEU A 2 -34.30 7.11 39.30
C LEU A 2 -33.32 6.08 38.72
N ARG A 3 -33.78 4.83 38.68
CA ARG A 3 -33.02 3.63 38.34
C ARG A 3 -32.89 3.48 36.82
N TRP A 4 -31.77 2.90 36.46
CA TRP A 4 -31.32 2.47 35.14
C TRP A 4 -32.30 1.49 34.46
N ILE A 5 -32.41 1.60 33.13
CA ILE A 5 -32.92 0.53 32.25
C ILE A 5 -31.75 0.06 31.40
N ALA A 6 -31.30 -1.16 31.65
CA ALA A 6 -30.54 -1.98 30.71
C ALA A 6 -31.55 -2.85 29.95
N ALA A 7 -31.44 -2.90 28.62
CA ALA A 7 -32.13 -3.87 27.79
C ALA A 7 -31.10 -4.74 27.09
N ALA A 8 -30.99 -5.98 27.57
CA ALA A 8 -30.43 -7.10 26.84
C ALA A 8 -31.54 -7.73 26.00
N ALA A 9 -31.26 -8.09 24.75
CA ALA A 9 -32.04 -9.05 23.99
C ALA A 9 -31.08 -9.96 23.22
N ALA A 10 -31.17 -11.24 23.58
CA ALA A 10 -30.49 -12.36 22.96
C ALA A 10 -31.38 -13.02 21.89
N SER A 11 -30.77 -13.60 20.87
CA SER A 11 -31.22 -14.76 20.08
C SER A 11 -30.02 -15.15 19.20
N GLY A 12 -29.39 -16.31 19.28
CA GLY A 12 -29.84 -17.63 19.69
C GLY A 12 -30.22 -18.44 18.44
N LEU A 13 -29.27 -19.16 17.85
CA LEU A 13 -29.56 -20.38 17.10
C LEU A 13 -28.38 -21.37 17.20
N LEU A 14 -28.68 -22.51 17.81
CA LEU A 14 -27.88 -23.73 17.88
C LEU A 14 -28.15 -24.58 16.63
N LEU A 15 -27.13 -25.30 16.15
CA LEU A 15 -27.30 -26.66 15.63
C LEU A 15 -26.04 -27.47 15.96
N ALA A 16 -26.29 -28.63 16.56
CA ALA A 16 -25.33 -29.58 17.09
C ALA A 16 -24.96 -30.66 16.06
N GLY A 17 -23.77 -31.26 16.23
CA GLY A 17 -23.38 -32.52 15.62
C GLY A 17 -22.27 -33.20 16.43
N CYS A 18 -22.60 -34.33 17.06
CA CYS A 18 -21.70 -35.31 17.74
C CYS A 18 -20.55 -35.76 16.81
N GLY A 19 -19.39 -36.25 17.27
CA GLY A 19 -18.92 -36.71 18.59
C GLY A 19 -18.05 -37.96 18.39
N SER A 20 -16.88 -38.02 19.03
CA SER A 20 -16.26 -39.19 19.71
C SER A 20 -14.77 -38.93 19.97
N GLU A 21 -14.34 -39.38 21.16
CA GLU A 21 -13.07 -39.16 21.83
C GLU A 21 -11.94 -40.04 21.29
N ASP A 22 -10.69 -39.54 21.39
CA ASP A 22 -9.51 -40.33 21.77
C ASP A 22 -8.45 -39.35 22.32
N ASP A 23 -7.94 -39.67 23.51
CA ASP A 23 -6.91 -38.94 24.26
C ASP A 23 -5.52 -39.07 23.62
N ASP A 24 -4.77 -37.97 23.51
CA ASP A 24 -3.34 -37.99 23.87
C ASP A 24 -2.82 -36.59 24.28
N ALA A 25 -1.99 -36.59 25.31
CA ALA A 25 -1.46 -35.41 25.98
C ALA A 25 -0.14 -34.95 25.36
N GLY A 26 -0.01 -33.66 25.05
CA GLY A 26 1.26 -33.07 24.63
C GLY A 26 1.24 -31.55 24.67
N ALA A 27 1.84 -30.98 25.70
CA ALA A 27 1.97 -29.54 25.90
C ALA A 27 2.82 -28.89 24.79
N GLY A 28 2.27 -27.86 24.17
CA GLY A 28 2.96 -26.90 23.32
C GLY A 28 2.06 -25.67 23.18
N ALA A 29 2.51 -24.53 23.69
CA ALA A 29 1.74 -23.28 23.65
C ALA A 29 1.50 -22.88 22.19
N ALA A 30 0.29 -23.16 21.69
CA ALA A 30 -0.18 -22.63 20.42
C ALA A 30 -0.40 -21.12 20.57
N ALA A 31 0.37 -20.35 19.82
CA ALA A 31 0.09 -18.95 19.58
C ALA A 31 -1.37 -18.82 19.13
N LYS A 32 -2.13 -17.95 19.80
CA LYS A 32 -3.47 -17.61 19.34
C LYS A 32 -3.34 -16.96 17.96
N PRO A 33 -4.19 -17.33 16.99
CA PRO A 33 -4.21 -16.63 15.72
C PRO A 33 -4.61 -15.18 16.00
N VAL A 34 -3.73 -14.25 15.67
CA VAL A 34 -4.12 -12.85 15.52
C VAL A 34 -5.12 -12.87 14.37
N THR A 35 -6.35 -12.45 14.66
CA THR A 35 -7.42 -12.38 13.67
C THR A 35 -7.00 -11.38 12.59
N ALA A 36 -6.57 -11.91 11.45
CA ALA A 36 -6.59 -11.19 10.19
C ALA A 36 -8.03 -10.68 10.01
N SER A 37 -8.23 -9.39 10.25
CA SER A 37 -9.49 -8.73 9.96
C SER A 37 -9.59 -8.59 8.45
N ASP A 38 -10.31 -9.49 7.78
CA ASP A 38 -10.88 -9.42 6.42
C ASP A 38 -10.18 -8.43 5.45
N ALA A 39 -8.86 -8.55 5.33
CA ALA A 39 -8.15 -8.01 4.18
C ALA A 39 -8.39 -9.03 3.07
N GLY A 40 -9.40 -8.76 2.23
CA GLY A 40 -9.67 -9.56 1.04
C GLY A 40 -8.40 -9.67 0.21
N ALA A 41 -7.70 -10.80 0.34
CA ALA A 41 -6.61 -11.16 -0.53
C ALA A 41 -7.13 -11.03 -1.96
N ALA A 42 -6.44 -10.26 -2.81
CA ALA A 42 -6.70 -10.33 -4.23
C ALA A 42 -6.73 -11.81 -4.63
N ALA A 43 -7.66 -12.20 -5.50
CA ALA A 43 -7.54 -13.50 -6.15
C ALA A 43 -6.23 -13.45 -6.97
N SER A 44 -5.10 -13.85 -6.38
CA SER A 44 -3.80 -13.80 -7.03
C SER A 44 -3.82 -14.77 -8.20
N THR A 45 -4.14 -14.26 -9.38
CA THR A 45 -4.05 -15.01 -10.64
C THR A 45 -2.61 -15.04 -11.14
N TYR A 46 -1.77 -14.10 -10.70
CA TYR A 46 -0.36 -14.11 -11.02
C TYR A 46 0.38 -15.15 -10.16
N THR A 47 1.19 -15.97 -10.81
CA THR A 47 2.10 -16.92 -10.17
C THR A 47 3.50 -16.62 -10.68
N PRO A 48 4.43 -16.25 -9.80
CA PRO A 48 5.82 -16.04 -10.18
C PRO A 48 6.44 -17.28 -10.81
N THR A 49 7.32 -17.07 -11.78
CA THR A 49 8.10 -18.14 -12.41
C THR A 49 9.47 -18.36 -11.77
N SER A 50 9.89 -17.43 -10.91
CA SER A 50 11.15 -17.40 -10.17
C SER A 50 10.93 -17.30 -8.67
N ASP A 51 11.96 -17.62 -7.88
CA ASP A 51 11.89 -17.46 -6.43
C ASP A 51 12.07 -16.00 -6.00
N VAL A 52 10.94 -15.33 -5.76
CA VAL A 52 10.87 -13.96 -5.24
C VAL A 52 10.37 -13.91 -3.80
N SER A 53 10.41 -15.03 -3.08
CA SER A 53 9.93 -15.11 -1.70
C SER A 53 10.69 -14.17 -0.75
N GLY A 54 12.00 -14.04 -0.95
CA GLY A 54 12.83 -13.09 -0.21
C GLY A 54 12.44 -11.63 -0.45
N ASN A 55 11.99 -11.29 -1.66
CA ASN A 55 11.52 -9.95 -2.02
C ASN A 55 10.14 -9.67 -1.41
N ALA A 56 9.19 -10.60 -1.54
CA ALA A 56 7.85 -10.49 -0.97
C ALA A 56 7.87 -10.34 0.56
N ALA A 57 8.87 -10.96 1.21
CA ALA A 57 9.06 -10.89 2.66
C ALA A 57 9.28 -9.46 3.20
N VAL A 58 9.48 -8.43 2.36
CA VAL A 58 9.45 -7.03 2.82
C VAL A 58 8.08 -6.65 3.43
N GLY A 59 7.02 -7.36 3.07
CA GLY A 59 5.72 -7.25 3.74
C GLY A 59 5.79 -7.46 5.24
N LYS A 60 6.65 -8.38 5.70
CA LYS A 60 6.88 -8.63 7.12
C LYS A 60 7.52 -7.42 7.82
N ASP A 61 8.39 -6.69 7.13
CA ASP A 61 8.97 -5.44 7.67
C ASP A 61 7.91 -4.34 7.79
N VAL A 62 7.01 -4.24 6.81
CA VAL A 62 5.85 -3.33 6.87
C VAL A 62 4.93 -3.70 8.05
N ALA A 63 4.60 -4.99 8.21
CA ALA A 63 3.79 -5.47 9.32
C ALA A 63 4.45 -5.22 10.68
N ALA A 64 5.76 -5.44 10.79
CA ALA A 64 6.52 -5.19 12.02
C ALA A 64 6.54 -3.70 12.38
N ILE A 65 6.75 -2.80 11.40
CA ILE A 65 6.65 -1.35 11.62
C ILE A 65 5.23 -0.98 12.07
N ARG A 66 4.19 -1.49 11.41
CA ARG A 66 2.79 -1.27 11.80
C ARG A 66 2.51 -1.72 13.23
N ALA A 67 3.04 -2.88 13.66
CA ALA A 67 2.89 -3.38 15.02
C ALA A 67 3.57 -2.47 16.07
N LEU A 68 4.76 -1.95 15.76
CA LEU A 68 5.50 -1.03 16.64
C LEU A 68 4.82 0.35 16.76
N LEU A 69 4.13 0.78 15.71
CA LEU A 69 3.44 2.06 15.66
C LEU A 69 1.97 1.99 16.10
N GLY A 70 1.38 0.80 16.03
CA GLY A 70 0.00 0.53 16.40
C GLY A 70 -0.20 0.45 17.92
N PRO A 71 -1.41 0.70 18.41
CA PRO A 71 -1.74 0.56 19.83
C PRO A 71 -2.01 -0.92 20.15
N GLU A 72 -1.01 -1.80 20.09
CA GLU A 72 -1.21 -3.22 20.45
C GLU A 72 -1.71 -3.40 21.90
N GLN A 73 -1.50 -2.39 22.76
CA GLN A 73 -2.14 -2.28 24.08
C GLN A 73 -2.68 -0.86 24.32
N ALA A 74 -3.86 -0.77 24.93
CA ALA A 74 -4.43 0.51 25.36
C ALA A 74 -3.44 1.27 26.27
N GLY A 75 -2.90 2.39 25.78
CA GLY A 75 -1.95 3.24 26.48
C GLY A 75 -0.47 3.05 26.11
N ALA A 76 -0.12 2.11 25.22
CA ALA A 76 1.21 2.04 24.64
C ALA A 76 1.42 3.21 23.67
N LYS A 77 2.61 3.83 23.71
CA LYS A 77 3.01 4.88 22.75
C LYS A 77 3.69 4.24 21.54
N PRO A 78 3.53 4.80 20.33
CA PRO A 78 4.24 4.32 19.15
C PRO A 78 5.76 4.32 19.36
N ASP A 79 6.44 3.22 19.03
CA ASP A 79 7.90 3.13 19.07
C ASP A 79 8.51 3.54 17.72
N PHE A 80 8.57 4.85 17.49
CA PHE A 80 9.17 5.42 16.28
C PHE A 80 10.64 5.05 16.10
N ARG A 81 11.38 4.82 17.20
CA ARG A 81 12.81 4.50 17.11
C ARG A 81 13.02 3.08 16.62
N ALA A 82 12.25 2.12 17.13
CA ALA A 82 12.27 0.75 16.64
C ALA A 82 11.77 0.68 15.19
N ALA A 83 10.68 1.38 14.87
CA ALA A 83 10.18 1.50 13.50
C ALA A 83 11.23 2.06 12.54
N ALA A 84 11.96 3.09 12.94
CA ALA A 84 13.05 3.67 12.15
C ALA A 84 14.21 2.69 11.93
N ALA A 85 14.47 1.79 12.89
CA ALA A 85 15.49 0.76 12.74
C ALA A 85 15.10 -0.25 11.65
N ILE A 86 13.85 -0.72 11.62
CA ILE A 86 13.37 -1.62 10.56
C ILE A 86 13.35 -0.90 9.22
N TRP A 87 12.82 0.32 9.15
CA TRP A 87 12.79 1.13 7.93
C TRP A 87 14.17 1.26 7.26
N SER A 88 15.21 1.54 8.05
CA SER A 88 16.56 1.82 7.55
C SER A 88 17.49 0.61 7.45
N LYS A 89 17.19 -0.50 8.13
CA LYS A 89 18.07 -1.68 8.18
C LYS A 89 17.43 -2.97 7.68
N GLY A 90 16.11 -2.99 7.52
CA GLY A 90 15.34 -4.19 7.25
C GLY A 90 15.43 -5.23 8.38
N GLU A 91 14.56 -6.22 8.33
CA GLU A 91 14.60 -7.33 9.30
C GLU A 91 14.33 -8.69 8.64
N ASN A 92 13.33 -8.76 7.76
CA ASN A 92 12.78 -10.02 7.27
C ASN A 92 13.07 -10.31 5.79
N SER A 93 13.32 -9.27 4.98
CA SER A 93 13.67 -9.43 3.56
C SER A 93 15.19 -9.56 3.39
N VAL A 94 15.69 -10.79 3.36
CA VAL A 94 17.13 -11.10 3.31
C VAL A 94 17.57 -11.39 1.88
N LYS A 95 18.71 -10.85 1.46
CA LYS A 95 19.38 -11.13 0.18
C LYS A 95 20.27 -12.38 0.32
N ASP A 96 20.74 -12.91 -0.81
CA ASP A 96 21.60 -14.09 -0.84
C ASP A 96 22.94 -13.91 -0.11
N ASP A 97 23.44 -12.67 -0.04
CA ASP A 97 24.67 -12.34 0.69
C ASP A 97 24.47 -12.21 2.22
N GLY A 98 23.25 -12.45 2.70
CA GLY A 98 22.87 -12.36 4.10
C GLY A 98 22.60 -10.94 4.59
N THR A 99 22.66 -9.92 3.72
CA THR A 99 22.25 -8.55 4.04
C THR A 99 20.75 -8.37 3.83
N ASN A 100 20.15 -7.41 4.53
CA ASN A 100 18.73 -7.12 4.39
C ASN A 100 18.48 -6.14 3.24
N ARG A 101 17.40 -6.36 2.49
CA ARG A 101 16.71 -5.29 1.74
C ARG A 101 16.09 -4.32 2.74
N THR A 102 15.96 -3.06 2.37
CA THR A 102 15.45 -2.03 3.28
C THR A 102 14.44 -1.16 2.55
N LEU A 103 13.36 -0.80 3.22
CA LEU A 103 12.36 0.11 2.66
C LEU A 103 12.99 1.48 2.34
N ALA A 104 13.90 2.00 3.17
CA ALA A 104 14.61 3.24 2.87
C ALA A 104 15.44 3.16 1.58
N GLY A 105 16.16 2.05 1.38
CA GLY A 105 17.03 1.85 0.21
C GLY A 105 16.28 1.69 -1.11
N PHE A 106 15.00 1.29 -1.06
CA PHE A 106 14.14 1.21 -2.24
C PHE A 106 13.80 2.57 -2.85
N VAL A 107 13.98 3.65 -2.11
CA VAL A 107 13.51 4.99 -2.49
C VAL A 107 14.54 6.08 -2.19
N GLU A 108 15.83 5.75 -2.14
CA GLU A 108 16.90 6.69 -1.74
C GLU A 108 16.87 8.01 -2.53
N GLU A 109 16.55 7.93 -3.83
CA GLU A 109 16.45 9.09 -4.73
C GLU A 109 15.03 9.69 -4.80
N HIS A 110 14.01 8.99 -4.30
CA HIS A 110 12.63 9.46 -4.33
C HIS A 110 12.29 10.31 -3.09
N PRO A 111 11.56 11.43 -3.21
CA PRO A 111 11.26 12.32 -2.08
C PRO A 111 10.58 11.65 -0.87
N VAL A 112 9.84 10.56 -1.11
CA VAL A 112 9.16 9.79 -0.05
C VAL A 112 10.13 9.31 1.05
N ALA A 113 11.38 8.98 0.72
CA ALA A 113 12.36 8.55 1.73
C ALA A 113 12.53 9.62 2.82
N LYS A 114 12.76 10.86 2.38
CA LYS A 114 12.93 12.01 3.29
C LYS A 114 11.67 12.33 4.06
N HIS A 115 10.49 12.11 3.48
CA HIS A 115 9.22 12.34 4.16
C HIS A 115 8.96 11.29 5.25
N VAL A 116 9.24 10.02 5.00
CA VAL A 116 9.12 8.95 6.00
C VAL A 116 10.17 9.13 7.11
N ASP A 117 11.42 9.45 6.77
CA ASP A 117 12.46 9.79 7.75
C ASP A 117 12.05 10.96 8.65
N ALA A 118 11.50 12.02 8.05
CA ALA A 118 11.00 13.18 8.79
C ALA A 118 9.85 12.80 9.74
N ALA A 119 8.92 11.96 9.30
CA ALA A 119 7.82 11.46 10.12
C ALA A 119 8.29 10.58 11.28
N LEU A 120 9.22 9.66 11.03
CA LEU A 120 9.87 8.82 12.06
C LEU A 120 10.62 9.67 13.10
N ALA A 121 11.29 10.74 12.66
CA ALA A 121 12.03 11.64 13.55
C ALA A 121 11.16 12.72 14.22
N GLY A 122 9.94 12.99 13.73
CA GLY A 122 9.11 14.11 14.19
C GLY A 122 9.69 15.48 13.79
N THR A 123 10.29 15.55 12.61
CA THR A 123 10.98 16.75 12.10
C THR A 123 10.42 17.13 10.71
N GLY A 124 10.91 18.24 10.13
CA GLY A 124 10.54 18.65 8.77
C GLY A 124 9.02 18.78 8.59
N ILE A 125 8.48 18.09 7.59
CA ILE A 125 7.04 18.07 7.27
C ILE A 125 6.18 17.48 8.40
N ALA A 126 6.79 16.76 9.34
CA ALA A 126 6.13 16.17 10.49
C ALA A 126 6.36 16.94 11.81
N ALA A 127 7.06 18.08 11.77
CA ALA A 127 7.29 18.89 12.96
C ALA A 127 5.98 19.45 13.50
N GLY A 128 5.69 19.21 14.78
CA GLY A 128 4.48 19.68 15.44
C GLY A 128 3.23 18.83 15.22
N LEU A 129 3.31 17.77 14.40
CA LEU A 129 2.21 16.82 14.23
C LEU A 129 2.05 15.92 15.45
N SER A 130 0.83 15.41 15.65
CA SER A 130 0.56 14.39 16.66
C SER A 130 1.23 13.06 16.31
N ASP A 131 1.39 12.18 17.31
CA ASP A 131 1.91 10.83 17.05
C ASP A 131 1.01 10.06 16.07
N GLU A 132 -0.32 10.23 16.15
CA GLU A 132 -1.26 9.59 15.22
C GLU A 132 -1.05 10.06 13.77
N GLN A 133 -0.91 11.37 13.55
CA GLN A 133 -0.63 11.93 12.24
C GLN A 133 0.70 11.42 11.66
N ARG A 134 1.74 11.33 12.50
CA ARG A 134 3.04 10.79 12.11
C ARG A 134 2.96 9.32 11.74
N VAL A 135 2.20 8.51 12.49
CA VAL A 135 1.96 7.10 12.18
C VAL A 135 1.32 6.95 10.81
N GLU A 136 0.31 7.76 10.48
CA GLU A 136 -0.33 7.70 9.17
C GLU A 136 0.63 8.08 8.03
N MET A 137 1.47 9.11 8.21
CA MET A 137 2.48 9.47 7.20
C MET A 137 3.46 8.33 6.93
N ILE A 138 3.90 7.64 7.99
CA ILE A 138 4.82 6.49 7.88
C ILE A 138 4.11 5.33 7.18
N ASP A 139 2.91 4.98 7.64
CA ASP A 139 2.15 3.85 7.10
C ASP A 139 1.90 3.99 5.59
N LYS A 140 1.40 5.16 5.16
CA LYS A 140 1.10 5.37 3.73
C LYS A 140 2.38 5.58 2.93
N GLY A 141 3.40 6.20 3.52
CA GLY A 141 4.72 6.37 2.90
C GLY A 141 5.42 5.04 2.60
N MET A 142 5.26 4.01 3.44
CA MET A 142 5.75 2.66 3.14
C MET A 142 5.04 2.03 1.93
N VAL A 143 3.72 2.24 1.78
CA VAL A 143 2.99 1.74 0.61
C VAL A 143 3.42 2.48 -0.67
N VAL A 144 3.64 3.80 -0.58
CA VAL A 144 4.25 4.58 -1.69
C VAL A 144 5.62 4.03 -2.05
N THR A 145 6.44 3.69 -1.05
CA THR A 145 7.78 3.12 -1.24
C THR A 145 7.73 1.82 -2.03
N LEU A 146 6.83 0.90 -1.67
CA LEU A 146 6.64 -0.35 -2.40
C LEU A 146 6.16 -0.12 -3.83
N LYS A 147 5.29 0.85 -4.06
CA LYS A 147 4.86 1.23 -5.42
C LYS A 147 6.04 1.73 -6.27
N VAL A 148 6.83 2.67 -5.75
CA VAL A 148 7.97 3.24 -6.49
C VAL A 148 8.95 2.13 -6.86
N HIS A 149 9.35 1.32 -5.88
CA HIS A 149 10.30 0.22 -6.10
C HIS A 149 9.77 -0.83 -7.08
N ALA A 150 8.50 -1.22 -6.96
CA ALA A 150 7.88 -2.14 -7.91
C ALA A 150 7.91 -1.60 -9.35
N LEU A 151 7.83 -0.28 -9.56
CA LEU A 151 7.93 0.30 -10.89
C LEU A 151 9.37 0.38 -11.41
N ASP A 152 10.35 0.56 -10.53
CA ASP A 152 11.77 0.53 -10.89
C ASP A 152 12.21 -0.87 -11.36
N GLU A 153 11.61 -1.94 -10.81
CA GLU A 153 11.87 -3.31 -11.28
C GLU A 153 11.49 -3.53 -12.76
N PHE A 154 10.50 -2.80 -13.29
CA PHE A 154 10.22 -2.86 -14.73
C PHE A 154 11.35 -2.28 -15.57
N ASP A 155 12.06 -1.26 -15.08
CA ASP A 155 13.20 -0.71 -15.80
C ASP A 155 14.36 -1.71 -15.80
N GLY A 156 14.58 -2.42 -14.69
CA GLY A 156 15.47 -3.58 -14.64
C GLY A 156 15.09 -4.69 -15.64
N ALA A 157 13.80 -5.03 -15.72
CA ALA A 157 13.31 -6.01 -16.69
C ALA A 157 13.58 -5.60 -18.15
N LYS A 158 13.36 -4.31 -18.48
CA LYS A 158 13.62 -3.77 -19.83
C LYS A 158 15.11 -3.80 -20.17
N GLU A 159 15.97 -3.40 -19.24
CA GLU A 159 17.42 -3.43 -19.41
C GLU A 159 17.93 -4.85 -19.66
N LYS A 160 17.49 -5.81 -18.84
CA LYS A 160 17.86 -7.23 -19.00
C LYS A 160 17.32 -7.84 -20.28
N LEU A 161 16.09 -7.50 -20.67
CA LEU A 161 15.52 -7.96 -21.94
C LEU A 161 16.34 -7.44 -23.13
N ALA A 162 16.71 -6.15 -23.10
CA ALA A 162 17.55 -5.55 -24.14
C ALA A 162 18.96 -6.18 -24.19
N ALA A 163 19.50 -6.59 -23.05
CA ALA A 163 20.77 -7.33 -22.95
C ALA A 163 20.65 -8.81 -23.35
N GLY A 164 19.44 -9.34 -23.50
CA GLY A 164 19.19 -10.76 -23.77
C GLY A 164 19.36 -11.67 -22.54
N GLU A 165 19.33 -11.09 -21.34
CA GLU A 165 19.40 -11.80 -20.06
C GLU A 165 18.02 -12.37 -19.72
N LEU A 166 17.82 -13.64 -20.06
CA LEU A 166 16.52 -14.32 -19.97
C LEU A 166 16.56 -15.54 -19.02
N ASP A 167 17.57 -15.63 -18.17
CA ASP A 167 17.57 -16.66 -17.13
C ASP A 167 16.33 -16.48 -16.24
N PRO A 168 15.55 -17.53 -15.94
CA PRO A 168 14.35 -17.37 -15.14
C PRO A 168 14.60 -16.85 -13.73
N GLN A 169 15.76 -17.11 -13.11
CA GLN A 169 16.04 -16.75 -11.72
C GLN A 169 16.76 -15.42 -11.56
N GLU A 170 17.39 -14.89 -12.61
CA GLU A 170 18.16 -13.64 -12.53
C GLU A 170 17.95 -12.70 -13.73
N GLY A 171 17.24 -13.12 -14.76
CA GLY A 171 17.01 -12.36 -15.99
C GLY A 171 15.78 -11.45 -15.94
N ALA A 172 15.34 -10.97 -17.11
CA ALA A 172 14.23 -10.02 -17.24
C ALA A 172 12.92 -10.50 -16.60
N ILE A 173 12.63 -11.80 -16.68
CA ILE A 173 11.40 -12.38 -16.11
C ILE A 173 11.43 -12.37 -14.58
N HIS A 174 12.61 -12.53 -13.97
CA HIS A 174 12.78 -12.43 -12.51
C HIS A 174 12.41 -11.02 -12.03
N ASN A 175 12.85 -9.97 -12.72
CA ASN A 175 12.45 -8.60 -12.36
C ASN A 175 10.93 -8.38 -12.50
N VAL A 176 10.27 -8.98 -13.50
CA VAL A 176 8.79 -8.92 -13.58
C VAL A 176 8.14 -9.63 -12.39
N ASP A 177 8.66 -10.77 -11.96
CA ASP A 177 8.20 -11.47 -10.76
C ASP A 177 8.43 -10.63 -9.49
N GLU A 178 9.53 -9.87 -9.42
CA GLU A 178 9.82 -8.94 -8.32
C GLU A 178 8.80 -7.78 -8.26
N VAL A 179 8.32 -7.27 -9.40
CA VAL A 179 7.20 -6.30 -9.44
C VAL A 179 6.00 -6.83 -8.66
N TRP A 180 5.60 -8.08 -8.92
CA TRP A 180 4.50 -8.73 -8.19
C TRP A 180 4.82 -8.85 -6.70
N ALA A 181 6.04 -9.28 -6.37
CA ALA A 181 6.47 -9.49 -5.00
C ALA A 181 6.36 -8.21 -4.15
N TYR A 182 6.67 -7.04 -4.72
CA TYR A 182 6.56 -5.75 -4.03
C TYR A 182 5.16 -5.13 -4.10
N PHE A 183 4.42 -5.35 -5.20
CA PHE A 183 3.01 -4.96 -5.31
C PHE A 183 2.14 -5.66 -4.25
N ASP A 184 2.34 -6.97 -4.08
CA ASP A 184 1.64 -7.79 -3.10
C ASP A 184 2.24 -7.62 -1.70
N ALA A 185 3.55 -7.85 -1.57
CA ALA A 185 4.32 -7.82 -0.32
C ALA A 185 3.65 -8.63 0.80
N GLU A 186 3.35 -9.91 0.53
CA GLU A 186 2.63 -10.80 1.46
C GLU A 186 1.29 -10.19 1.93
N GLY A 187 0.61 -9.47 1.04
CA GLY A 187 -0.64 -8.75 1.29
C GLY A 187 -0.50 -7.39 1.98
N GLU A 188 0.70 -6.94 2.34
CA GLU A 188 0.93 -5.67 3.04
C GLU A 188 1.19 -4.48 2.11
N GLY A 189 1.34 -4.76 0.80
CA GLY A 189 1.73 -3.80 -0.22
C GLY A 189 0.59 -2.96 -0.81
N VAL A 190 0.76 -2.58 -2.08
CA VAL A 190 -0.22 -1.76 -2.82
C VAL A 190 -1.55 -2.51 -2.96
N VAL A 191 -1.52 -3.84 -3.04
CA VAL A 191 -2.72 -4.69 -3.16
C VAL A 191 -3.76 -4.43 -2.06
N ALA A 192 -3.32 -4.26 -0.80
CA ALA A 192 -4.23 -3.98 0.32
C ALA A 192 -4.87 -2.60 0.19
N THR A 193 -4.14 -1.61 -0.31
CA THR A 193 -4.69 -0.28 -0.58
C THR A 193 -5.65 -0.32 -1.76
N ALA A 194 -5.33 -1.08 -2.81
CA ALA A 194 -6.20 -1.27 -3.96
C ALA A 194 -7.57 -1.84 -3.54
N ALA A 195 -7.60 -2.89 -2.71
CA ALA A 195 -8.86 -3.47 -2.21
C ALA A 195 -9.68 -2.47 -1.39
N LYS A 196 -9.03 -1.70 -0.49
CA LYS A 196 -9.70 -0.65 0.30
C LYS A 196 -10.29 0.44 -0.59
N ARG A 197 -9.53 0.94 -1.57
CA ARG A 197 -10.01 1.98 -2.49
C ARG A 197 -11.10 1.48 -3.43
N ALA A 198 -11.03 0.22 -3.87
CA ALA A 198 -12.11 -0.36 -4.65
C ALA A 198 -13.43 -0.33 -3.86
N LYS A 199 -13.40 -0.78 -2.60
CA LYS A 199 -14.55 -0.72 -1.69
C LYS A 199 -15.05 0.70 -1.43
N ASP A 200 -14.14 1.64 -1.14
CA ASP A 200 -14.48 3.04 -0.84
C ASP A 200 -15.23 3.73 -1.99
N PHE A 201 -14.97 3.32 -3.24
CA PHE A 201 -15.57 3.89 -4.43
C PHE A 201 -16.66 3.01 -5.06
N GLY A 202 -17.07 1.94 -4.38
CA GLY A 202 -18.13 1.03 -4.86
C GLY A 202 -17.76 0.24 -6.12
N LEU A 203 -16.47 0.04 -6.35
CA LEU A 203 -15.93 -0.82 -7.41
C LEU A 203 -15.94 -2.29 -6.95
N GLY A 204 -15.69 -3.22 -7.89
CA GLY A 204 -15.49 -4.62 -7.50
C GLY A 204 -14.28 -4.74 -6.56
N GLU A 205 -14.39 -5.50 -5.45
CA GLU A 205 -13.38 -5.56 -4.38
C GLU A 205 -11.95 -5.76 -4.87
N HIS A 206 -11.76 -6.57 -5.91
CA HIS A 206 -10.45 -6.87 -6.49
C HIS A 206 -10.19 -6.14 -7.81
N GLU A 207 -11.09 -5.28 -8.29
CA GLU A 207 -10.99 -4.62 -9.61
C GLU A 207 -9.65 -3.90 -9.78
N LEU A 208 -9.29 -3.03 -8.83
CA LEU A 208 -8.06 -2.24 -8.90
C LEU A 208 -6.80 -3.11 -8.80
N GLY A 209 -6.84 -4.16 -7.97
CA GLY A 209 -5.71 -5.09 -7.85
C GLY A 209 -5.52 -5.93 -9.11
N ASN A 210 -6.63 -6.42 -9.67
CA ASN A 210 -6.62 -7.25 -10.88
C ASN A 210 -6.13 -6.46 -12.11
N ASP A 211 -6.41 -5.16 -12.20
CA ASP A 211 -5.88 -4.31 -13.27
C ASP A 211 -4.34 -4.27 -13.26
N VAL A 212 -3.72 -4.21 -12.06
CA VAL A 212 -2.27 -4.26 -11.90
C VAL A 212 -1.74 -5.65 -12.23
N LEU A 213 -2.35 -6.71 -11.67
CA LEU A 213 -1.92 -8.09 -11.91
C LEU A 213 -1.98 -8.48 -13.40
N ALA A 214 -3.02 -8.04 -14.12
CA ALA A 214 -3.13 -8.26 -15.56
C ALA A 214 -2.04 -7.55 -16.36
N ALA A 215 -1.56 -6.40 -15.90
CA ALA A 215 -0.44 -5.70 -16.52
C ALA A 215 0.90 -6.41 -16.26
N ILE A 216 1.11 -6.92 -15.03
CA ILE A 216 2.30 -7.72 -14.70
C ILE A 216 2.32 -9.03 -15.51
N GLU A 217 1.16 -9.69 -15.67
CA GLU A 217 1.02 -10.86 -16.55
C GLU A 217 1.38 -10.52 -18.01
N ALA A 218 0.86 -9.42 -18.54
CA ALA A 218 1.22 -8.97 -19.89
C ALA A 218 2.73 -8.67 -20.04
N ALA A 219 3.38 -8.16 -19.00
CA ALA A 219 4.82 -7.93 -19.00
C ALA A 219 5.62 -9.23 -19.03
N ARG A 220 5.20 -10.25 -18.26
CA ARG A 220 5.79 -11.60 -18.30
C ARG A 220 5.69 -12.18 -19.70
N ASP A 221 4.49 -12.16 -20.28
CA ASP A 221 4.23 -12.69 -21.62
C ASP A 221 5.07 -11.95 -22.68
N ALA A 222 5.28 -10.63 -22.52
CA ALA A 222 6.14 -9.84 -23.39
C ALA A 222 7.63 -10.24 -23.29
N VAL A 223 8.14 -10.49 -22.07
CA VAL A 223 9.52 -10.98 -21.87
C VAL A 223 9.70 -12.37 -22.51
N GLU A 224 8.74 -13.28 -22.34
CA GLU A 224 8.77 -14.61 -22.97
C GLU A 224 8.77 -14.52 -24.52
N ALA A 225 7.99 -13.58 -25.06
CA ALA A 225 7.95 -13.28 -26.49
C ALA A 225 9.17 -12.48 -26.98
N LYS A 226 10.02 -12.01 -26.06
CA LYS A 226 11.16 -11.10 -26.31
C LYS A 226 10.72 -9.80 -26.99
N ASP A 227 9.54 -9.32 -26.65
CA ASP A 227 8.92 -8.13 -27.23
C ASP A 227 9.10 -6.94 -26.28
N ALA A 228 10.15 -6.15 -26.54
CA ALA A 228 10.46 -4.96 -25.75
C ALA A 228 9.34 -3.90 -25.80
N ALA A 229 8.66 -3.75 -26.95
CA ALA A 229 7.59 -2.78 -27.08
C ALA A 229 6.33 -3.20 -26.29
N ALA A 230 6.03 -4.50 -26.28
CA ALA A 230 4.97 -5.04 -25.43
C ALA A 230 5.32 -4.95 -23.94
N LEU A 231 6.58 -5.14 -23.55
CA LEU A 231 7.03 -4.96 -22.17
C LEU A 231 6.88 -3.50 -21.72
N ASP A 232 7.29 -2.54 -22.56
CA ASP A 232 7.09 -1.12 -22.28
C ASP A 232 5.61 -0.77 -22.09
N ALA A 233 4.75 -1.27 -22.99
CA ALA A 233 3.31 -1.04 -22.90
C ALA A 233 2.69 -1.66 -21.64
N ALA A 234 3.15 -2.84 -21.23
CA ALA A 234 2.69 -3.51 -20.03
C ALA A 234 3.16 -2.77 -18.75
N ALA A 235 4.41 -2.31 -18.72
CA ALA A 235 4.95 -1.50 -17.63
C ALA A 235 4.18 -0.19 -17.45
N GLU A 236 3.87 0.52 -18.56
CA GLU A 236 3.07 1.75 -18.51
C GLU A 236 1.62 1.48 -18.07
N ARG A 237 1.05 0.34 -18.47
CA ARG A 237 -0.26 -0.09 -17.97
C ARG A 237 -0.23 -0.36 -16.47
N ALA A 238 0.80 -1.01 -15.96
CA ALA A 238 0.97 -1.27 -14.53
C ALA A 238 1.15 0.03 -13.74
N ARG A 239 1.99 0.96 -14.25
CA ARG A 239 2.16 2.32 -13.70
C ARG A 239 0.82 3.05 -13.60
N GLY A 240 0.06 3.10 -14.68
CA GLY A 240 -1.28 3.70 -14.71
C GLY A 240 -2.24 3.05 -13.71
N ALA A 241 -2.28 1.72 -13.65
CA ALA A 241 -3.15 0.98 -12.73
C ALA A 241 -2.78 1.22 -11.26
N MET A 242 -1.49 1.28 -10.92
CA MET A 242 -1.05 1.66 -9.57
C MET A 242 -1.37 3.14 -9.28
N ASN A 243 -1.11 4.06 -10.21
CA ASN A 243 -1.46 5.48 -10.07
C ASN A 243 -2.96 5.67 -9.78
N ARG A 244 -3.82 4.85 -10.40
CA ARG A 244 -5.28 4.81 -10.16
C ARG A 244 -5.58 4.63 -8.67
N VAL A 245 -4.90 3.71 -7.99
CA VAL A 245 -5.07 3.43 -6.56
C VAL A 245 -4.74 4.66 -5.71
N PHE A 246 -3.58 5.28 -5.95
CA PHE A 246 -3.13 6.45 -5.20
C PHE A 246 -3.99 7.68 -5.46
N ALA A 247 -4.43 7.89 -6.70
CA ALA A 247 -5.32 9.00 -7.04
C ALA A 247 -6.69 8.89 -6.36
N LEU A 248 -7.25 7.67 -6.26
CA LEU A 248 -8.47 7.43 -5.48
C LEU A 248 -8.25 7.66 -3.97
N ALA A 249 -7.09 7.28 -3.44
CA ALA A 249 -6.75 7.57 -2.05
C ALA A 249 -6.68 9.08 -1.78
N VAL A 250 -5.96 9.84 -2.61
CA VAL A 250 -5.87 11.30 -2.53
C VAL A 250 -7.26 11.93 -2.62
N LYS A 251 -8.08 11.52 -3.60
CA LYS A 251 -9.45 12.05 -3.77
C LYS A 251 -10.33 11.79 -2.55
N LYS A 252 -10.25 10.60 -1.96
CA LYS A 252 -10.97 10.26 -0.72
C LYS A 252 -10.54 11.18 0.43
N TYR A 253 -9.25 11.22 0.73
CA TYR A 253 -8.78 11.96 1.90
C TYR A 253 -8.90 13.47 1.76
N ALA A 254 -8.93 14.01 0.54
CA ALA A 254 -9.21 15.43 0.34
C ALA A 254 -10.63 15.79 0.82
N VAL A 255 -11.61 14.89 0.61
CA VAL A 255 -12.98 15.07 1.11
C VAL A 255 -13.03 14.93 2.63
N GLU A 256 -12.34 13.95 3.21
CA GLU A 256 -12.32 13.72 4.66
C GLU A 256 -11.57 14.84 5.41
N ALA A 257 -10.43 15.29 4.87
CA ALA A 257 -9.67 16.43 5.40
C ALA A 257 -10.48 17.73 5.43
N ALA A 258 -11.42 17.91 4.50
CA ALA A 258 -12.33 19.07 4.48
C ALA A 258 -13.34 19.08 5.65
N THR A 259 -13.36 18.03 6.47
CA THR A 259 -14.16 17.94 7.72
C THR A 259 -13.33 18.22 8.98
N ASP A 260 -12.17 18.89 8.83
CA ASP A 260 -11.19 19.19 9.89
C ASP A 260 -10.54 17.94 10.53
N ASP A 261 -10.55 16.82 9.80
CA ASP A 261 -9.86 15.60 10.22
C ASP A 261 -8.34 15.72 9.94
N ALA A 262 -7.58 15.98 11.01
CA ALA A 262 -6.12 16.09 10.97
C ALA A 262 -5.41 14.79 10.56
N LYS A 263 -6.01 13.63 10.85
CA LYS A 263 -5.50 12.33 10.44
C LYS A 263 -5.67 12.14 8.93
N ALA A 264 -6.86 12.48 8.41
CA ALA A 264 -7.13 12.44 6.97
C ALA A 264 -6.19 13.35 6.17
N ARG A 265 -5.82 14.53 6.71
CA ARG A 265 -4.79 15.40 6.11
C ARG A 265 -3.46 14.68 5.95
N SER A 266 -2.98 14.01 7.00
CA SER A 266 -1.72 13.25 6.97
C SER A 266 -1.77 12.06 6.00
N GLU A 267 -2.86 11.30 5.98
CA GLU A 267 -3.04 10.18 5.04
C GLU A 267 -3.06 10.67 3.58
N GLY A 268 -3.84 11.71 3.28
CA GLY A 268 -3.96 12.25 1.93
C GLY A 268 -2.67 12.85 1.40
N LEU A 269 -1.95 13.61 2.24
CA LEU A 269 -0.63 14.14 1.91
C LEU A 269 0.35 13.00 1.60
N ALA A 270 0.40 11.98 2.46
CA ALA A 270 1.34 10.88 2.26
C ALA A 270 1.04 10.05 1.00
N PHE A 271 -0.24 9.78 0.70
CA PHE A 271 -0.62 9.13 -0.57
C PHE A 271 -0.28 9.99 -1.80
N SER A 272 -0.33 11.31 -1.69
CA SER A 272 0.02 12.21 -2.80
C SER A 272 1.48 12.09 -3.24
N TRP A 273 2.39 11.69 -2.35
CA TRP A 273 3.79 11.44 -2.71
C TRP A 273 3.92 10.32 -3.74
N GLY A 274 3.00 9.35 -3.73
CA GLY A 274 2.93 8.30 -4.74
C GLY A 274 2.55 8.78 -6.14
N LEU A 275 2.17 10.05 -6.31
CA LEU A 275 1.89 10.68 -7.61
C LEU A 275 3.02 11.62 -8.06
N THR A 276 4.10 11.71 -7.28
CA THR A 276 5.28 12.52 -7.63
C THR A 276 5.90 12.00 -8.93
N GLY A 277 6.20 12.90 -9.86
CA GLY A 277 6.71 12.54 -11.20
C GLY A 277 5.64 12.12 -12.20
N GLU A 278 4.46 11.70 -11.74
CA GLU A 278 3.31 11.34 -12.59
C GLU A 278 2.49 12.59 -12.97
N LEU A 279 2.45 13.57 -12.06
CA LEU A 279 1.78 14.85 -12.21
C LEU A 279 2.77 15.97 -12.59
N SER A 280 2.24 17.08 -13.11
CA SER A 280 3.07 18.29 -13.22
C SER A 280 3.42 18.81 -11.82
N ALA A 281 4.55 19.49 -11.67
CA ALA A 281 4.93 20.06 -10.38
C ALA A 281 3.88 21.03 -9.82
N ALA A 282 3.16 21.75 -10.68
CA ALA A 282 2.07 22.64 -10.30
C ALA A 282 0.85 21.87 -9.79
N ASP A 283 0.47 20.77 -10.45
CA ASP A 283 -0.64 19.91 -10.01
C ASP A 283 -0.31 19.24 -8.68
N GLN A 284 0.92 18.71 -8.53
CA GLN A 284 1.39 18.12 -7.27
C GLN A 284 1.32 19.15 -6.13
N THR A 285 1.85 20.35 -6.35
CA THR A 285 1.79 21.45 -5.34
C THR A 285 0.35 21.80 -4.97
N THR A 286 -0.55 21.83 -5.96
CA THR A 286 -1.97 22.13 -5.74
C THR A 286 -2.64 21.06 -4.87
N ILE A 287 -2.33 19.78 -5.12
CA ILE A 287 -2.85 18.66 -4.32
C ILE A 287 -2.30 18.71 -2.89
N GLU A 288 -1.00 18.90 -2.71
CA GLU A 288 -0.38 18.91 -1.38
C GLU A 288 -0.89 20.08 -0.52
N ALA A 289 -1.13 21.25 -1.13
CA ALA A 289 -1.69 22.41 -0.45
C ALA A 289 -3.11 22.15 0.10
N ALA A 290 -3.86 21.20 -0.45
CA ALA A 290 -5.18 20.82 0.06
C ALA A 290 -5.12 20.08 1.41
N PHE A 291 -3.95 19.59 1.80
CA PHE A 291 -3.73 18.86 3.05
C PHE A 291 -2.99 19.69 4.11
N ALA A 292 -2.72 20.98 3.84
CA ALA A 292 -2.18 21.89 4.83
C ALA A 292 -3.23 22.24 5.91
N ASP A 293 -2.77 22.70 7.09
CA ASP A 293 -3.66 23.13 8.16
C ASP A 293 -4.49 24.37 7.80
N ASP A 294 -4.00 25.20 6.87
CA ASP A 294 -4.66 26.38 6.34
C ASP A 294 -5.23 26.17 4.93
N ALA A 295 -5.56 24.92 4.58
CA ALA A 295 -6.13 24.57 3.28
C ALA A 295 -7.35 25.45 2.93
N PRO A 296 -7.43 25.97 1.69
CA PRO A 296 -8.49 26.89 1.31
C PRO A 296 -9.86 26.20 1.27
N ALA A 297 -10.93 26.98 1.46
CA ALA A 297 -12.29 26.50 1.23
C ALA A 297 -12.42 25.96 -0.21
N GLY A 298 -12.98 24.76 -0.35
CA GLY A 298 -13.12 24.09 -1.65
C GLY A 298 -11.89 23.29 -2.10
N ALA A 299 -10.85 23.15 -1.27
CA ALA A 299 -9.66 22.37 -1.60
C ALA A 299 -9.96 20.95 -2.11
N ALA A 300 -10.94 20.26 -1.52
CA ALA A 300 -11.37 18.93 -1.99
C ALA A 300 -11.84 18.92 -3.45
N GLN A 301 -12.58 19.96 -3.87
CA GLN A 301 -13.01 20.10 -5.26
C GLN A 301 -11.83 20.42 -6.17
N THR A 302 -10.91 21.28 -5.73
CA THR A 302 -9.68 21.57 -6.47
C THR A 302 -8.85 20.30 -6.70
N VAL A 303 -8.67 19.47 -5.67
CA VAL A 303 -8.00 18.16 -5.81
C VAL A 303 -8.73 17.28 -6.83
N ALA A 304 -10.06 17.20 -6.76
CA ALA A 304 -10.84 16.41 -7.71
C ALA A 304 -10.65 16.90 -9.16
N ASP A 305 -10.73 18.21 -9.39
CA ASP A 305 -10.57 18.82 -10.71
C ASP A 305 -9.15 18.61 -11.27
N THR A 306 -8.13 18.76 -10.42
CA THR A 306 -6.73 18.51 -10.79
C THR A 306 -6.51 17.04 -11.18
N LEU A 307 -7.02 16.10 -10.39
CA LEU A 307 -6.91 14.67 -10.70
C LEU A 307 -7.70 14.29 -11.96
N ASP A 308 -8.90 14.83 -12.14
CA ASP A 308 -9.73 14.58 -13.32
C ASP A 308 -9.06 15.14 -14.60
N GLY A 309 -8.37 16.28 -14.50
CA GLY A 309 -7.54 16.83 -15.59
C GLY A 309 -6.34 15.95 -15.94
N ALA A 310 -5.82 15.19 -14.97
CA ALA A 310 -4.70 14.27 -15.15
C ALA A 310 -5.13 12.81 -15.38
N ALA A 311 -6.44 12.52 -15.48
CA ALA A 311 -7.01 11.18 -15.48
C ALA A 311 -6.31 10.18 -16.41
N GLY A 312 -6.00 10.60 -17.65
CA GLY A 312 -5.34 9.74 -18.64
C GLY A 312 -3.94 9.27 -18.22
N LYS A 313 -3.16 10.12 -17.52
CA LYS A 313 -1.85 9.75 -16.96
C LYS A 313 -1.96 8.84 -15.74
N LEU A 314 -3.09 8.94 -15.03
CA LEU A 314 -3.37 8.21 -13.81
C LEU A 314 -4.09 6.87 -14.08
N GLY A 315 -4.09 6.40 -15.33
CA GLY A 315 -4.68 5.11 -15.70
C GLY A 315 -6.21 5.09 -15.81
N PHE A 316 -6.86 6.26 -15.92
CA PHE A 316 -8.31 6.33 -16.13
C PHE A 316 -8.66 6.68 -17.58
N ALA A 317 -9.72 6.03 -18.10
CA ALA A 317 -10.29 6.34 -19.42
C ALA A 317 -11.19 7.59 -19.43
N GLY A 318 -11.45 8.19 -18.26
CA GLY A 318 -12.32 9.34 -18.05
C GLY A 318 -12.15 9.91 -16.63
N PRO A 319 -13.03 10.81 -16.18
CA PRO A 319 -12.94 11.39 -14.84
C PRO A 319 -12.90 10.33 -13.74
N LEU A 320 -12.23 10.63 -12.63
CA LEU A 320 -12.14 9.71 -11.51
C LEU A 320 -13.53 9.53 -10.88
N PRO A 321 -13.89 8.30 -10.45
CA PRO A 321 -15.09 8.04 -9.67
C PRO A 321 -15.29 9.06 -8.53
N ALA A 322 -16.53 9.45 -8.29
CA ALA A 322 -16.86 10.34 -7.18
C ALA A 322 -16.75 9.59 -5.85
N TYR A 323 -16.05 10.16 -4.87
CA TYR A 323 -16.12 9.68 -3.49
C TYR A 323 -17.35 10.27 -2.81
N ARG A 324 -18.10 9.45 -2.09
CA ARG A 324 -19.19 9.90 -1.22
C ARG A 324 -18.89 9.40 0.18
N ALA A 325 -18.59 10.32 1.09
CA ALA A 325 -18.48 9.97 2.51
C ALA A 325 -19.75 9.22 2.94
N ALA A 326 -19.59 8.14 3.70
CA ALA A 326 -20.73 7.41 4.24
C ALA A 326 -21.61 8.39 5.04
N ALA A 327 -22.92 8.39 4.78
CA ALA A 327 -23.85 9.14 5.60
C ALA A 327 -23.78 8.56 7.03
N GLY A 328 -23.22 9.34 7.96
CA GLY A 328 -23.10 8.98 9.37
C GLY A 328 -24.44 8.82 10.06
#